data_AF-A0A1H6FB53-F1
#
_entry.id   AF-A0A1H6FB53-F1
#
_cell.length_a   1.000
_cell.length_b   1.000
_cell.length_c   1.000
_cell.angle_alpha   90.00
_cell.angle_beta   90.00
_cell.angle_gamma   90.00
#
_symmetry.space_group_name_H-M   'P 1'
#
loop_
_entity.id
_entity.type
_entity.pdbx_description
1 polymer ?
#
loop_
_entity_poly.entity_id
_entity_poly.type
_entity_poly.pdbx_seq_one_letter_code
_entity_poly.pdbx_strand_id
1 'polypeptide(L)'
;MLAPHNVWSAYIAIDDVQTEAPKDELTALVSLIRLVCGIDNELKPYDKVINKNFKNWIFRQHSGDHNRFTAEQLDWLRLIKDHVVSSYHIEVDDLDYTPFDAQGGRGKMYQLFGNDMNEIIDELNEVLAA
;
A
#
# COMPACT_ATOMS: atom_id res chain seq x y z
N MET A 1 8.43 -21.48 -14.46
CA MET A 1 7.95 -20.40 -13.57
C MET A 1 9.16 -19.66 -13.02
N LEU A 2 9.12 -18.34 -12.95
CA LEU A 2 10.23 -17.50 -12.48
C LEU A 2 10.49 -17.59 -10.96
N ALA A 3 9.59 -18.21 -10.18
CA ALA A 3 9.73 -18.48 -8.74
C ALA A 3 10.41 -17.31 -7.97
N PRO A 4 9.67 -16.21 -7.70
CA PRO A 4 10.24 -14.97 -7.15
C PRO A 4 11.17 -15.18 -5.95
N HIS A 5 10.85 -16.10 -5.04
CA HIS A 5 11.69 -16.44 -3.89
C HIS A 5 13.06 -17.02 -4.25
N ASN A 6 13.19 -17.73 -5.37
CA ASN A 6 14.47 -18.24 -5.84
C ASN A 6 15.35 -17.09 -6.33
N VAL A 7 14.77 -16.13 -7.05
CA VAL A 7 15.48 -14.92 -7.50
C VAL A 7 15.89 -14.08 -6.29
N TRP A 8 14.99 -13.91 -5.32
CA TRP A 8 15.32 -13.22 -4.06
C TRP A 8 16.47 -13.89 -3.32
N SER A 9 16.45 -15.22 -3.18
CA SER A 9 17.52 -15.99 -2.55
C SER A 9 18.86 -15.79 -3.25
N ALA A 10 18.86 -15.65 -4.58
CA ALA A 10 20.07 -15.35 -5.34
C ALA A 10 20.62 -13.95 -5.00
N TYR A 11 19.76 -12.93 -4.88
CA TYR A 11 20.17 -11.60 -4.40
C TYR A 11 20.75 -11.66 -2.98
N ILE A 12 20.16 -12.41 -2.06
CA ILE A 12 20.73 -12.61 -0.71
C ILE A 12 22.15 -13.23 -0.77
N ALA A 13 22.40 -14.11 -1.73
CA ALA A 13 23.68 -14.81 -1.83
C ALA A 13 24.80 -13.95 -2.45
N ILE A 14 24.46 -12.98 -3.30
CA ILE A 14 25.43 -12.20 -4.07
C ILE A 14 25.56 -10.74 -3.60
N ASP A 15 24.50 -10.20 -2.99
CA ASP A 15 24.44 -8.85 -2.44
C ASP A 15 24.29 -8.89 -0.91
N ASP A 16 24.64 -7.80 -0.23
CA ASP A 16 24.49 -7.64 1.21
C ASP A 16 23.01 -7.35 1.60
N VAL A 17 22.07 -8.18 1.12
CA VAL A 17 20.65 -8.03 1.41
C VAL A 17 20.35 -8.50 2.83
N GLN A 18 20.07 -7.55 3.71
CA GLN A 18 19.80 -7.79 5.14
C GLN A 18 18.34 -8.19 5.43
N THR A 19 17.53 -8.49 4.41
CA THR A 19 16.10 -8.78 4.58
C THR A 19 15.69 -10.09 3.95
N GLU A 20 14.93 -10.89 4.70
CA GLU A 20 14.27 -12.09 4.19
C GLU A 20 13.21 -11.75 3.14
N ALA A 21 12.96 -12.69 2.24
CA ALA A 21 11.89 -12.59 1.25
C ALA A 21 10.52 -12.49 1.93
N PRO A 22 9.59 -11.67 1.42
CA PRO A 22 8.21 -11.67 1.91
C PRO A 22 7.58 -13.04 1.66
N LYS A 23 6.65 -13.46 2.53
CA LYS A 23 5.94 -14.73 2.38
C LYS A 23 5.05 -14.75 1.13
N ASP A 24 4.47 -13.60 0.81
CA ASP A 24 3.63 -13.43 -0.35
C ASP A 24 4.47 -13.36 -1.64
N GLU A 25 4.16 -14.24 -2.60
CA GLU A 25 4.90 -14.34 -3.87
C GLU A 25 4.78 -13.08 -4.73
N LEU A 26 3.62 -12.44 -4.71
CA LEU A 26 3.40 -11.24 -5.50
C LEU A 26 4.21 -10.07 -4.92
N THR A 27 4.32 -9.97 -3.59
CA THR A 27 5.16 -8.98 -2.91
C THR A 27 6.63 -9.19 -3.26
N ALA A 28 7.11 -10.45 -3.28
CA ALA A 28 8.46 -10.77 -3.71
C ALA A 28 8.68 -10.35 -5.18
N LEU A 29 7.73 -10.67 -6.06
CA LEU A 29 7.79 -10.33 -7.48
C LEU A 29 7.84 -8.82 -7.71
N VAL A 30 6.94 -8.05 -7.09
CA VAL A 30 6.87 -6.59 -7.27
C VAL A 30 8.13 -5.93 -6.72
N SER A 31 8.64 -6.37 -5.56
CA SER A 31 9.89 -5.87 -5.00
C SER A 31 11.07 -6.06 -5.96
N LEU A 32 11.18 -7.24 -6.60
CA LEU A 32 12.22 -7.54 -7.57
C LEU A 32 12.08 -6.68 -8.84
N ILE A 33 10.86 -6.49 -9.34
CA ILE A 33 10.60 -5.63 -10.50
C ILE A 33 11.03 -4.19 -10.19
N ARG A 34 10.64 -3.64 -9.04
CA ARG A 34 10.99 -2.28 -8.63
C ARG A 34 12.50 -2.08 -8.51
N LEU A 35 13.22 -3.05 -7.97
CA LEU A 35 14.69 -3.04 -7.92
C LEU A 35 15.29 -3.00 -9.34
N VAL A 36 14.89 -3.92 -10.22
CA VAL A 36 15.45 -4.04 -11.58
C VAL A 36 15.11 -2.82 -12.44
N CYS A 37 13.95 -2.21 -12.23
CA CYS A 37 13.55 -0.96 -12.89
C CYS A 37 14.23 0.28 -12.29
N GLY A 38 15.03 0.16 -11.22
CA GLY A 38 15.70 1.28 -10.57
C GLY A 38 14.75 2.21 -9.80
N ILE A 39 13.53 1.77 -9.51
CA ILE A 39 12.57 2.51 -8.68
C ILE A 39 13.03 2.46 -7.22
N ASP A 40 13.46 1.29 -6.76
CA ASP A 40 14.11 1.11 -5.47
C ASP A 40 15.61 0.85 -5.65
N ASN A 41 16.43 1.52 -4.84
CA ASN A 41 17.90 1.36 -4.88
C ASN A 41 18.40 0.15 -4.08
N GLU A 42 17.53 -0.48 -3.28
CA GLU A 42 17.85 -1.61 -2.43
C GLU A 42 16.69 -2.61 -2.45
N LEU A 43 17.02 -3.91 -2.38
CA LEU A 43 16.00 -4.95 -2.29
C LEU A 43 15.39 -4.95 -0.90
N LYS A 44 14.09 -4.64 -0.83
CA LYS A 44 13.30 -4.63 0.40
C LYS A 44 11.87 -5.10 0.10
N PRO A 45 11.18 -5.74 1.05
CA PRO A 45 9.80 -6.15 0.86
C PRO A 45 8.88 -4.94 0.57
N TYR A 46 8.13 -5.01 -0.51
CA TYR A 46 7.34 -3.87 -0.99
C TYR A 46 6.16 -3.51 -0.05
N ASP A 47 5.63 -4.48 0.70
CA ASP A 47 4.68 -4.23 1.78
C ASP A 47 5.24 -3.27 2.85
N LYS A 48 6.55 -3.35 3.15
CA LYS A 48 7.22 -2.40 4.06
C LYS A 48 7.33 -1.00 3.47
N VAL A 49 7.49 -0.89 2.14
CA VAL A 49 7.51 0.40 1.43
C VAL A 49 6.13 1.06 1.53
N ILE A 50 5.07 0.33 1.18
CA ILE A 50 3.67 0.80 1.29
C ILE A 50 3.37 1.26 2.73
N ASN A 51 3.73 0.46 3.74
CA ASN A 51 3.52 0.83 5.14
C ASN A 51 4.28 2.11 5.55
N LYS A 52 5.52 2.28 5.07
CA LYS A 52 6.32 3.49 5.32
C LYS A 52 5.69 4.70 4.66
N ASN A 53 5.27 4.57 3.40
CA ASN A 53 4.65 5.64 2.63
C ASN A 53 3.33 6.07 3.26
N PHE A 54 2.48 5.13 3.66
CA PHE A 54 1.24 5.40 4.37
C PHE A 54 1.48 6.17 5.66
N LYS A 55 2.46 5.75 6.48
CA LYS A 55 2.80 6.45 7.73
C LYS A 55 3.25 7.89 7.46
N ASN A 56 4.09 8.09 6.45
CA ASN A 56 4.57 9.42 6.06
C ASN A 56 3.43 10.29 5.53
N TRP A 57 2.51 9.70 4.76
CA TRP A 57 1.32 10.37 4.25
C TRP A 57 0.40 10.84 5.37
N ILE A 58 0.01 9.95 6.30
CA ILE A 58 -0.79 10.31 7.47
C ILE A 58 -0.12 11.42 8.30
N PHE A 59 1.20 11.34 8.50
CA PHE A 59 1.93 12.37 9.23
C PHE A 59 1.87 13.75 8.54
N ARG A 60 1.98 13.79 7.20
CA ARG A 60 1.82 15.02 6.42
C ARG A 60 0.40 15.57 6.53
N GLN A 61 -0.62 14.71 6.42
CA GLN A 61 -2.02 15.12 6.56
C GLN A 61 -2.33 15.71 7.95
N HIS A 62 -1.65 15.25 9.00
CA HIS A 62 -1.79 15.79 10.36
C HIS A 62 -0.95 17.03 10.67
N SER A 63 -0.03 17.41 9.77
CA SER A 63 0.89 18.54 9.94
C SER A 63 0.44 19.83 9.24
N GLY A 64 -0.61 19.76 8.39
CA GLY A 64 -1.19 20.92 7.72
C GLY A 64 -2.28 21.63 8.52
N ASP A 65 -2.79 22.74 7.98
CA ASP A 65 -3.93 23.53 8.54
C ASP A 65 -5.30 22.82 8.41
N HIS A 66 -5.34 21.61 7.84
CA HIS A 66 -6.55 20.82 7.69
C HIS A 66 -6.83 19.99 8.95
N ASN A 67 -8.12 19.78 9.24
CA ASN A 67 -8.54 18.97 10.39
C ASN A 67 -7.95 17.57 10.32
N ARG A 68 -7.37 17.11 11.44
CA ARG A 68 -6.87 15.73 11.58
C ARG A 68 -8.00 14.74 11.30
N PHE A 69 -7.69 13.66 10.57
CA PHE A 69 -8.60 12.55 10.41
C PHE A 69 -9.11 12.03 11.76
N THR A 70 -10.39 11.71 11.81
CA THR A 70 -11.02 11.04 12.95
C THR A 70 -10.49 9.61 13.09
N ALA A 71 -10.71 8.99 14.25
CA ALA A 71 -10.34 7.58 14.45
C ALA A 71 -10.97 6.67 13.39
N GLU A 72 -12.24 6.92 13.05
CA GLU A 72 -12.98 6.13 12.06
C GLU A 72 -12.44 6.33 10.64
N GLN A 73 -12.09 7.56 10.25
CA GLN A 73 -11.41 7.83 8.99
C GLN A 73 -10.05 7.12 8.93
N LEU A 74 -9.27 7.14 10.01
CA LEU A 74 -7.98 6.46 10.07
C LEU A 74 -8.11 4.94 9.96
N ASP A 75 -9.14 4.34 10.56
CA ASP A 75 -9.39 2.91 10.44
C ASP A 75 -9.77 2.52 9.01
N TRP A 76 -10.57 3.35 8.33
CA TRP A 76 -10.87 3.18 6.91
C TRP A 76 -9.64 3.30 6.01
N LEU A 77 -8.80 4.31 6.24
CA LEU A 77 -7.55 4.48 5.51
C LEU A 77 -6.60 3.28 5.71
N ARG A 78 -6.60 2.65 6.89
CA ARG A 78 -5.84 1.43 7.16
C ARG A 78 -6.37 0.23 6.36
N LEU A 79 -7.69 0.07 6.25
CA LEU A 79 -8.29 -0.98 5.42
C LEU A 79 -7.94 -0.83 3.95
N ILE A 80 -8.00 0.40 3.43
CA ILE A 80 -7.56 0.71 2.07
C ILE A 80 -6.10 0.35 1.88
N LYS A 81 -5.23 0.77 2.81
CA LYS A 81 -3.81 0.43 2.77
C LYS A 81 -3.58 -1.09 2.82
N ASP A 82 -4.30 -1.83 3.66
CA ASP A 82 -4.18 -3.28 3.75
C ASP A 82 -4.65 -3.98 2.46
N HIS A 83 -5.68 -3.45 1.81
CA HIS A 83 -6.09 -3.90 0.46
C HIS A 83 -4.99 -3.62 -0.56
N VAL A 84 -4.43 -2.40 -0.61
CA VAL A 84 -3.33 -2.06 -1.53
C VAL A 84 -2.08 -2.91 -1.29
N VAL A 85 -1.80 -3.35 -0.06
CA VAL A 85 -0.69 -4.29 0.20
C VAL A 85 -0.90 -5.64 -0.51
N SER A 86 -2.14 -6.11 -0.64
CA SER A 86 -2.43 -7.40 -1.29
C SER A 86 -2.71 -7.28 -2.80
N SER A 87 -3.32 -6.20 -3.26
CA SER A 87 -3.75 -6.00 -4.66
C SER A 87 -2.92 -4.97 -5.44
N TYR A 88 -2.09 -4.16 -4.78
CA TYR A 88 -1.26 -3.07 -5.33
C TYR A 88 -2.01 -1.88 -5.91
N HIS A 89 -3.33 -1.91 -5.92
CA HIS A 89 -4.19 -0.85 -6.41
C HIS A 89 -5.57 -0.96 -5.77
N ILE A 90 -6.28 0.15 -5.65
CA ILE A 90 -7.69 0.15 -5.26
C ILE A 90 -8.50 1.03 -6.22
N GLU A 91 -9.60 0.50 -6.71
CA GLU A 91 -10.61 1.21 -7.47
C GLU A 91 -11.85 1.47 -6.59
N VAL A 92 -12.69 2.43 -7.00
CA VAL A 92 -13.94 2.73 -6.28
C VAL A 92 -14.86 1.50 -6.19
N ASP A 93 -14.85 0.64 -7.20
CA ASP A 93 -15.67 -0.58 -7.23
C ASP A 93 -15.16 -1.66 -6.26
N ASP A 94 -13.89 -1.62 -5.84
CA ASP A 94 -13.37 -2.53 -4.81
C ASP A 94 -14.07 -2.33 -3.46
N LEU A 95 -14.62 -1.13 -3.23
CA LEU A 95 -15.38 -0.80 -2.03
C LEU A 95 -16.73 -1.52 -1.94
N ASP A 96 -17.18 -2.18 -3.01
CA ASP A 96 -18.39 -3.02 -3.01
C ASP A 96 -18.12 -4.46 -2.55
N TYR A 97 -16.87 -4.81 -2.24
CA TYR A 97 -16.46 -6.15 -1.84
C TYR A 97 -15.88 -6.17 -0.42
N THR A 98 -15.76 -7.37 0.16
CA THR A 98 -15.18 -7.58 1.49
C THR A 98 -13.70 -7.17 1.52
N PRO A 99 -13.24 -6.44 2.55
CA PRO A 99 -13.91 -6.14 3.82
C PRO A 99 -14.72 -4.83 3.86
N PHE A 100 -14.76 -4.07 2.77
CA PHE A 100 -15.39 -2.75 2.74
C PHE A 100 -16.92 -2.83 2.80
N ASP A 101 -17.53 -3.78 2.07
CA ASP A 101 -18.98 -4.00 2.05
C ASP A 101 -19.57 -4.22 3.45
N ALA A 102 -18.88 -5.02 4.27
CA ALA A 102 -19.20 -5.31 5.66
C ALA A 102 -19.11 -4.07 6.57
N GLN A 103 -18.40 -3.03 6.14
CA GLN A 103 -18.26 -1.76 6.84
C GLN A 103 -19.10 -0.64 6.22
N GLY A 104 -19.99 -0.96 5.27
CA GLY A 104 -20.88 0.00 4.60
C GLY A 104 -20.40 0.49 3.23
N GLY A 105 -19.29 -0.07 2.74
CA GLY A 105 -18.79 0.07 1.37
C GLY A 105 -18.62 1.53 0.90
N ARG A 106 -18.90 1.77 -0.38
CA ARG A 106 -18.86 3.12 -0.99
C ARG A 106 -19.67 4.15 -0.21
N GLY A 107 -20.82 3.76 0.33
CA GLY A 107 -21.67 4.64 1.12
C GLY A 107 -20.97 5.13 2.39
N LYS A 108 -20.26 4.24 3.09
CA LYS A 108 -19.48 4.62 4.27
C LYS A 108 -18.26 5.48 3.91
N MET A 109 -17.56 5.15 2.83
CA MET A 109 -16.45 5.97 2.34
C MET A 109 -16.90 7.41 2.05
N TYR A 110 -18.03 7.59 1.35
CA TYR A 110 -18.60 8.92 1.10
C TYR A 110 -19.06 9.63 2.38
N GLN A 111 -19.61 8.91 3.38
CA GLN A 111 -19.94 9.52 4.67
C GLN A 111 -18.72 10.05 5.41
N LEU A 112 -17.58 9.38 5.28
CA LEU A 112 -16.34 9.73 5.98
C LEU A 112 -15.56 10.85 5.28
N PHE A 113 -15.54 10.85 3.95
CA PHE A 113 -14.65 11.72 3.18
C PHE A 113 -15.40 12.67 2.23
N GLY A 114 -16.72 12.52 2.08
CA GLY A 114 -17.54 13.38 1.25
C GLY A 114 -17.08 13.42 -0.20
N ASN A 115 -16.97 14.63 -0.74
CA ASN A 115 -16.54 14.87 -2.12
C ASN A 115 -15.06 14.51 -2.36
N ASP A 116 -14.26 14.42 -1.29
CA ASP A 116 -12.82 14.17 -1.37
C ASP A 116 -12.52 12.66 -1.47
N MET A 117 -13.55 11.79 -1.44
CA MET A 117 -13.40 10.33 -1.50
C MET A 117 -12.53 9.86 -2.68
N ASN A 118 -12.81 10.35 -3.89
CA ASN A 118 -12.08 9.93 -5.08
C ASN A 118 -10.64 10.45 -5.07
N GLU A 119 -10.45 11.71 -4.64
CA GLU A 119 -9.12 12.31 -4.50
C GLU A 119 -8.26 11.54 -3.49
N ILE A 120 -8.85 11.10 -2.37
CA ILE A 120 -8.15 10.27 -1.39
C ILE A 120 -7.75 8.91 -1.98
N ILE A 121 -8.60 8.29 -2.79
CA ILE A 121 -8.29 7.01 -3.45
C ILE A 121 -7.12 7.20 -4.44
N ASP A 122 -7.19 8.23 -5.28
CA ASP A 122 -6.16 8.54 -6.27
C ASP A 122 -4.82 8.90 -5.58
N GLU A 123 -4.86 9.74 -4.55
CA GLU A 123 -3.69 10.15 -3.78
C GLU A 123 -3.06 8.94 -3.05
N LEU A 124 -3.87 8.06 -2.46
CA LEU A 124 -3.36 6.83 -1.83
C LEU A 124 -2.72 5.90 -2.85
N ASN A 125 -3.35 5.69 -4.02
CA ASN A 125 -2.77 4.86 -5.07
C ASN A 125 -1.40 5.38 -5.52
N GLU A 126 -1.25 6.70 -5.67
CA GLU A 126 0.03 7.32 -6.03
C GLU A 126 1.05 7.22 -4.89
N VAL A 127 0.69 7.68 -3.70
CA VAL A 127 1.64 7.83 -2.60
C VAL A 127 2.09 6.48 -2.06
N LEU A 128 1.20 5.48 -2.02
CA LEU A 128 1.57 4.15 -1.58
C LEU A 128 2.49 3.45 -2.59
N ALA A 129 2.35 3.78 -3.88
CA ALA A 129 3.16 3.19 -4.93
C ALA A 129 4.54 3.85 -5.13
N ALA A 130 4.77 5.05 -4.59
CA ALA A 130 6.03 5.78 -4.71
C ALA A 130 7.23 5.03 -4.12
#